data_AF-A0AAX6DIW4-F1
#
_entry.id   AF-A0AAX6DIW4-F1
#
_cell.length_a   1.000
_cell.length_b   1.000
_cell.length_c   1.000
_cell.angle_alpha   90.00
_cell.angle_beta   90.00
_cell.angle_gamma   90.00
#
_symmetry.space_group_name_H-M   'P 1'
#
loop_
_entity.id
_entity.type
_entity.pdbx_description
1 polymer ?
#
loop_
_entity_poly.entity_id
_entity_poly.type
_entity_poly.pdbx_seq_one_letter_code
_entity_poly.pdbx_strand_id
1 'polypeptide(L)'
;MYLVKYMKRRHIHLSSLQWKCYTSHGVNVRLRYVLKLTISRNYVSNIVEHRLSVRNYTPLPTINNSIKMEVGIEDCLHIEFEYSKSKYHLKDVIIGKIYFLLVRIKIKIWSLRLDVESLQDQGLTHTLRQRLSQNMN
;
A
#
# COMPACT_ATOMS: atom_id res chain seq x y z
N MET A 1 2.69 23.28 12.19
CA MET A 1 3.07 24.44 11.37
C MET A 1 4.44 25.05 11.74
N TYR A 2 4.85 25.05 13.02
CA TYR A 2 6.09 25.70 13.48
C TYR A 2 7.40 25.03 13.02
N LEU A 3 7.47 23.69 12.97
CA LEU A 3 8.71 22.96 12.67
C LEU A 3 9.19 23.15 11.21
N VAL A 4 8.29 23.01 10.24
CA VAL A 4 8.62 23.19 8.81
C VAL A 4 9.04 24.64 8.54
N LYS A 5 8.38 25.61 9.19
CA LYS A 5 8.76 27.03 9.12
C LYS A 5 10.14 27.30 9.75
N TYR A 6 10.47 26.63 10.86
CA TYR A 6 11.78 26.70 11.51
C TYR A 6 12.90 26.14 10.63
N MET A 7 12.69 24.96 10.04
CA MET A 7 13.63 24.32 9.10
C MET A 7 13.92 25.21 7.89
N LYS A 8 12.86 25.80 7.29
CA LYS A 8 12.98 26.73 6.17
C LYS A 8 13.74 28.01 6.55
N ARG A 9 13.55 28.52 7.77
CA ARG A 9 14.27 29.70 8.30
C ARG A 9 15.74 29.42 8.61
N ARG A 10 16.11 28.16 8.89
CA ARG A 10 17.48 27.72 9.18
C ARG A 10 18.22 27.16 7.96
N HIS A 11 17.64 27.26 6.75
CA HIS A 11 18.21 26.71 5.51
C HIS A 11 18.57 25.22 5.59
N ILE A 12 17.82 24.45 6.37
CA ILE A 12 18.01 22.99 6.46
C ILE A 12 17.32 22.36 5.25
N HIS A 13 18.12 21.86 4.31
CA HIS A 13 17.64 21.18 3.11
C HIS A 13 17.91 19.67 3.22
N LEU A 14 16.85 18.87 3.10
CA LEU A 14 16.91 17.41 3.02
C LEU A 14 16.83 17.01 1.54
N SER A 15 17.95 17.07 0.82
CA SER A 15 18.00 16.88 -0.63
C SER A 15 18.22 15.42 -1.07
N SER A 16 18.81 14.57 -0.22
CA SER A 16 19.23 13.21 -0.58
C SER A 16 18.38 12.09 0.05
N LEU A 17 17.25 12.40 0.68
CA LEU A 17 16.48 11.39 1.41
C LEU A 17 15.67 10.50 0.45
N GLN A 18 16.05 9.23 0.36
CA GLN A 18 15.33 8.23 -0.42
C GLN A 18 14.30 7.49 0.43
N TRP A 19 13.03 7.73 0.15
CA TRP A 19 11.92 7.04 0.82
C TRP A 19 11.54 5.79 0.03
N LYS A 20 11.91 4.62 0.55
CA LYS A 20 11.71 3.34 -0.16
C LYS A 20 10.25 2.84 -0.11
N CYS A 21 9.54 3.12 0.97
CA CYS A 21 8.21 2.56 1.21
C CYS A 21 7.16 3.67 1.35
N TYR A 22 5.93 3.36 0.93
CA TYR A 22 4.79 4.25 1.15
C TYR A 22 4.32 4.16 2.61
N THR A 23 3.73 5.24 3.12
CA THR A 23 3.16 5.27 4.47
C THR A 23 1.92 4.39 4.53
N SER A 24 1.91 3.42 5.45
CA SER A 24 0.83 2.43 5.58
C SER A 24 0.26 2.43 6.98
N HIS A 25 -1.06 2.44 7.05
CA HIS A 25 -1.83 2.30 8.29
C HIS A 25 -2.63 1.01 8.24
N GLY A 26 -1.95 -0.12 8.36
CA GLY A 26 -2.59 -1.43 8.45
C GLY A 26 -3.14 -1.71 9.85
N VAL A 27 -3.90 -2.80 9.95
CA VAL A 27 -4.47 -3.31 11.20
C VAL A 27 -3.36 -3.74 12.16
N ASN A 28 -2.45 -4.59 11.68
CA ASN A 28 -1.37 -5.16 12.49
C ASN A 28 -0.03 -4.42 12.32
N VAL A 29 0.18 -3.73 11.19
CA VAL A 29 1.44 -3.06 10.86
C VAL A 29 1.20 -1.61 10.48
N ARG A 30 1.97 -0.69 11.09
CA ARG A 30 1.93 0.74 10.79
C ARG A 30 3.32 1.24 10.42
N LEU A 31 3.49 1.65 9.17
CA LEU A 31 4.72 2.29 8.71
C LEU A 31 4.51 3.81 8.67
N ARG A 32 5.29 4.53 9.47
CA ARG A 32 5.20 6.00 9.58
C ARG A 32 6.59 6.61 9.55
N TYR A 33 6.72 7.71 8.81
CA TYR A 33 7.91 8.55 8.82
C TYR A 33 7.69 9.72 9.77
N VAL A 34 8.64 9.93 10.69
CA VAL A 34 8.58 10.99 11.68
C VAL A 34 9.88 11.78 11.65
N LEU A 35 9.76 13.08 11.51
CA LEU A 35 10.84 14.03 11.67
C LEU A 35 10.87 14.47 13.12
N LYS A 36 11.94 14.13 13.84
CA LYS A 36 12.14 14.47 15.24
C LYS A 36 13.21 15.57 15.35
N LEU A 37 12.82 16.72 15.88
CA LEU A 37 13.75 17.79 16.23
C LEU A 37 13.94 17.81 17.74
N THR A 38 15.17 17.56 18.18
CA THR A 38 15.55 17.67 19.59
C THR A 38 16.33 18.96 19.78
N ILE A 39 15.81 19.89 20.57
CA ILE A 39 16.52 21.10 20.97
C ILE A 39 17.21 20.82 22.31
N SER A 40 18.53 20.63 22.27
CA SER A 40 19.34 20.43 23.48
C SER A 40 19.40 21.72 24.30
N ARG A 41 19.08 21.63 25.59
CA ARG A 41 19.16 22.71 26.59
C ARG A 41 19.65 22.11 27.91
N ASN A 42 20.25 22.93 28.78
CA ASN A 42 20.94 22.47 30.00
C ASN A 42 20.07 21.76 31.05
N TYR A 43 18.73 21.84 30.98
CA TYR A 43 17.83 21.27 31.99
C TYR A 43 16.87 20.22 31.41
N VAL A 44 16.11 20.55 30.35
CA VAL A 44 15.17 19.63 29.69
C VAL A 44 15.22 19.84 28.19
N SER A 45 15.41 18.75 27.45
CA SER A 45 15.37 18.79 25.98
C SER A 45 13.94 18.87 25.48
N ASN A 46 13.68 19.77 24.53
CA ASN A 46 12.37 19.87 23.89
C ASN A 46 12.38 19.04 22.59
N ILE A 47 11.50 18.04 22.51
CA ILE A 47 11.34 17.16 21.36
C ILE A 47 10.09 17.58 20.60
N VAL A 48 10.26 18.05 19.37
CA VAL A 48 9.16 18.36 18.46
C VAL A 48 9.13 17.32 17.35
N GLU A 49 8.04 16.57 17.29
CA GLU A 49 7.82 15.55 16.26
C GLU A 49 6.86 16.04 15.17
N HIS A 50 7.17 15.74 13.91
CA HIS A 50 6.28 15.98 12.79
C HIS A 50 6.15 14.73 11.93
N ARG A 51 4.90 14.31 11.68
CA ARG A 51 4.58 13.13 10.88
C ARG A 51 4.59 13.48 9.40
N LEU A 52 5.23 12.65 8.60
CA LEU A 52 5.28 12.76 7.15
C LEU A 52 4.46 11.63 6.52
N SER A 53 3.73 11.95 5.46
CA SER A 53 3.03 10.97 4.62
C SER A 53 3.76 10.85 3.29
N VAL A 54 4.34 9.69 3.05
CA VAL A 54 5.07 9.34 1.83
C VAL A 54 4.15 8.50 0.95
N ARG A 55 4.01 8.87 -0.31
CA ARG A 55 3.36 8.07 -1.35
C ARG A 55 4.36 7.82 -2.48
N ASN A 56 4.46 6.57 -2.90
CA ASN A 56 5.24 6.19 -4.07
C ASN A 56 4.33 6.26 -5.28
N TYR A 57 4.69 7.07 -6.27
CA TYR A 57 3.99 7.10 -7.54
C TYR A 57 4.62 6.09 -8.47
N THR A 58 3.82 5.15 -8.95
CA THR A 58 4.22 4.20 -9.98
C THR A 58 3.51 4.61 -11.27
N PRO A 59 4.22 4.75 -12.41
CA PRO A 59 3.56 4.97 -13.69
C PRO A 59 2.65 3.79 -14.03
N LEU A 60 1.68 4.03 -14.91
CA LEU A 60 0.82 2.98 -15.42
C LEU A 60 1.69 1.86 -16.04
N PRO A 61 1.38 0.59 -15.78
CA PRO A 61 2.10 -0.51 -16.39
C PRO A 61 1.95 -0.45 -17.91
N THR A 62 3.06 -0.64 -18.63
CA THR A 62 3.09 -0.59 -20.10
C THR A 62 2.27 -1.72 -20.73
N ILE A 63 2.17 -2.86 -20.06
CA ILE A 63 1.39 -4.02 -20.47
C ILE A 63 0.40 -4.33 -19.35
N ASN A 64 -0.89 -4.37 -19.67
CA ASN A 64 -1.97 -4.64 -18.73
C ASN A 64 -2.96 -5.62 -19.34
N ASN A 65 -2.63 -6.91 -19.24
CA ASN A 65 -3.43 -7.97 -19.82
C ASN A 65 -4.76 -8.13 -19.07
N SER A 66 -5.77 -8.63 -19.78
CA SER A 66 -7.03 -9.06 -19.18
C SER A 66 -6.80 -10.28 -18.28
N ILE A 67 -7.63 -10.40 -17.24
CA ILE A 67 -7.64 -11.55 -16.34
C ILE A 67 -8.90 -12.35 -16.62
N LYS A 68 -8.76 -13.67 -16.71
CA LYS A 68 -9.88 -14.61 -16.75
C LYS A 68 -9.88 -15.47 -15.49
N MET A 69 -11.05 -15.65 -14.90
CA MET A 69 -11.28 -16.52 -13.75
C MET A 69 -12.45 -17.43 -14.06
N GLU A 70 -12.30 -18.71 -13.80
CA GLU A 70 -13.32 -19.72 -14.04
C GLU A 70 -13.78 -20.30 -12.69
N VAL A 71 -15.08 -20.50 -12.56
CA VAL A 71 -15.67 -21.25 -11.46
C VAL A 71 -16.61 -22.30 -12.05
N GLY A 72 -16.31 -23.56 -11.79
CA GLY A 72 -17.03 -24.71 -12.32
C GLY A 72 -17.39 -25.73 -11.24
N ILE A 73 -18.58 -26.31 -11.38
CA ILE A 73 -19.04 -27.55 -10.75
C ILE A 73 -19.48 -28.45 -11.90
N GLU A 74 -18.89 -29.63 -11.98
CA GLU A 74 -19.17 -30.62 -13.02
C GLU A 74 -20.68 -30.83 -13.19
N ASP A 75 -21.12 -30.84 -14.45
CA ASP A 75 -22.52 -31.06 -14.88
C ASP A 75 -23.57 -30.13 -14.27
N CYS A 76 -23.19 -29.10 -13.53
CA CYS A 76 -24.11 -28.27 -12.76
C CYS A 76 -23.96 -26.77 -13.04
N LEU A 77 -22.73 -26.27 -13.06
CA LEU A 77 -22.45 -24.83 -13.12
C LEU A 77 -21.10 -24.59 -13.78
N HIS A 78 -21.04 -23.70 -14.77
CA HIS A 78 -19.77 -23.23 -15.31
C HIS A 78 -19.93 -21.75 -15.66
N ILE A 79 -19.22 -20.89 -14.92
CA ILE A 79 -19.22 -19.44 -15.09
C ILE A 79 -17.78 -18.97 -15.29
N GLU A 80 -17.58 -18.12 -16.29
CA GLU A 80 -16.32 -17.43 -16.53
C GLU A 80 -16.46 -15.93 -16.27
N PHE A 81 -15.46 -15.35 -15.62
CA PHE A 81 -15.31 -13.92 -15.39
C PHE A 81 -14.10 -13.43 -16.19
N GLU A 82 -14.32 -12.41 -17.02
CA GLU A 82 -13.26 -11.75 -17.78
C GLU A 82 -13.17 -10.29 -17.36
N TYR A 83 -12.03 -9.88 -16.80
CA TYR A 83 -11.75 -8.49 -16.44
C TYR A 83 -10.77 -7.87 -17.45
N SER A 84 -11.03 -6.62 -17.82
CA SER A 84 -10.26 -5.90 -18.85
C SER A 84 -8.78 -5.68 -18.51
N LYS A 85 -8.43 -5.56 -17.23
CA LYS A 85 -7.09 -5.24 -16.75
C LYS A 85 -6.72 -6.13 -15.56
N SER A 86 -5.42 -6.37 -15.39
CA SER A 86 -4.82 -7.06 -14.25
C SER A 86 -4.31 -6.12 -13.16
N LYS A 87 -4.00 -4.88 -13.52
CA LYS A 87 -3.54 -3.84 -12.59
C LYS A 87 -4.40 -2.60 -12.73
N TYR A 88 -4.81 -2.04 -11.61
CA TYR A 88 -5.69 -0.87 -11.55
C TYR A 88 -5.05 0.25 -10.74
N HIS A 89 -5.24 1.49 -11.18
CA HIS A 89 -4.97 2.66 -10.35
C HIS A 89 -6.09 2.85 -9.31
N LEU A 90 -5.80 3.53 -8.20
CA LEU A 90 -6.76 3.76 -7.10
C LEU A 90 -8.03 4.53 -7.50
N LYS A 91 -8.01 5.17 -8.67
CA LYS A 91 -9.14 5.92 -9.24
C LYS A 91 -9.72 5.25 -10.49
N ASP A 92 -9.25 4.06 -10.84
CA ASP A 92 -9.74 3.34 -12.01
C ASP A 92 -11.09 2.68 -11.73
N VAL A 93 -11.78 2.36 -12.82
CA VAL A 93 -13.00 1.56 -12.82
C VAL A 93 -12.65 0.14 -13.27
N ILE A 94 -13.22 -0.85 -12.59
CA ILE A 94 -13.10 -2.26 -12.94
C ILE A 94 -14.19 -2.58 -13.96
N ILE A 95 -13.79 -2.98 -15.17
CA ILE A 95 -14.69 -3.37 -16.25
C ILE A 95 -14.47 -4.84 -16.53
N GLY A 96 -15.56 -5.62 -16.59
CA GLY A 96 -15.52 -7.04 -16.91
C GLY A 96 -16.80 -7.57 -17.53
N LYS A 97 -16.74 -8.82 -17.98
CA LYS A 97 -17.82 -9.59 -18.58
C LYS A 97 -17.97 -10.90 -17.81
N ILE A 98 -19.21 -11.37 -17.69
CA ILE A 98 -19.54 -12.64 -17.06
C ILE A 98 -20.20 -13.51 -18.12
N TYR A 99 -19.64 -14.70 -18.36
CA TYR A 99 -20.18 -15.67 -19.29
C TYR A 99 -20.77 -16.83 -18.49
N PHE A 100 -22.03 -17.17 -18.77
CA PHE A 100 -22.72 -18.31 -18.19
C PHE A 100 -22.70 -19.44 -19.22
N LEU A 101 -21.78 -20.40 -19.05
CA LEU A 101 -21.59 -21.50 -19.99
C LEU A 101 -22.54 -22.65 -19.68
N LEU A 102 -22.72 -22.98 -18.40
CA LEU A 102 -23.64 -24.01 -17.92
C LEU A 102 -24.34 -23.53 -16.65
N VAL A 103 -25.67 -23.59 -16.61
CA VAL A 103 -26.46 -23.24 -15.42
C VAL A 103 -27.60 -24.24 -15.27
N ARG A 104 -27.40 -25.26 -14.43
CA ARG A 104 -28.42 -26.27 -14.08
C ARG A 104 -28.92 -26.14 -12.63
N ILE A 105 -28.27 -25.29 -11.83
CA ILE A 105 -28.70 -24.95 -10.46
C ILE A 105 -29.28 -23.53 -10.44
N LYS A 106 -30.37 -23.33 -9.69
CA LYS A 106 -30.99 -22.00 -9.53
C LYS A 106 -30.13 -21.10 -8.64
N ILE A 107 -29.58 -20.03 -9.22
CA ILE A 107 -28.81 -19.01 -8.49
C ILE A 107 -29.78 -18.01 -7.86
N LYS A 108 -29.76 -17.89 -6.53
CA LYS A 108 -30.66 -16.97 -5.80
C LYS A 108 -30.05 -15.58 -5.60
N ILE A 109 -28.81 -15.51 -5.14
CA ILE A 109 -28.07 -14.28 -4.88
C ILE A 109 -26.63 -14.51 -5.34
N TRP A 110 -26.02 -13.49 -5.91
CA TRP A 110 -24.60 -13.46 -6.23
C TRP A 110 -23.99 -12.14 -5.73
N SER A 111 -22.71 -12.17 -5.37
CA SER A 111 -21.98 -10.97 -4.92
C SER A 111 -20.50 -11.08 -5.30
N LEU A 112 -19.93 -9.97 -5.76
CA LEU A 112 -18.48 -9.82 -5.98
C LEU A 112 -17.89 -8.93 -4.89
N ARG A 113 -16.71 -9.28 -4.37
CA ARG A 113 -16.00 -8.52 -3.34
C ARG A 113 -14.53 -8.35 -3.71
N LEU A 114 -13.99 -7.18 -3.36
CA LEU A 114 -12.56 -6.94 -3.34
C LEU A 114 -12.05 -7.16 -1.91
N ASP A 115 -11.15 -8.11 -1.74
CA ASP A 115 -10.54 -8.42 -0.45
C ASP A 115 -9.08 -7.97 -0.44
N VAL A 116 -8.66 -7.38 0.68
CA VAL A 116 -7.28 -6.93 0.90
C VAL A 116 -6.61 -7.90 1.86
N GLU A 117 -5.59 -8.61 1.38
CA GLU A 117 -4.80 -9.51 2.18
C GLU A 117 -3.47 -8.84 2.61
N SER A 118 -3.14 -8.94 3.89
CA SER A 118 -1.86 -8.48 4.43
C SER A 118 -1.11 -9.66 5.04
N LEU A 119 -0.05 -10.11 4.37
CA LEU A 119 0.84 -11.14 4.89
C LEU A 119 1.82 -10.53 5.91
N GLN A 120 1.94 -11.17 7.06
CA GLN A 120 2.88 -10.77 8.10
C GLN A 120 3.80 -11.95 8.42
N ASP A 121 5.05 -11.86 7.98
CA ASP A 121 6.10 -12.72 8.49
C ASP A 121 6.73 -12.08 9.73
N GLN A 122 6.66 -12.76 10.87
CA GLN A 122 7.22 -12.24 12.13
C GLN A 122 8.76 -12.14 12.08
N GLY A 123 9.43 -12.88 11.20
CA GLY A 123 10.89 -12.84 11.03
C GLY A 123 11.43 -11.51 10.48
N LEU A 124 10.71 -10.85 9.57
CA LEU A 124 11.19 -9.66 8.85
C LEU A 124 11.25 -8.38 9.69
N THR A 125 10.49 -8.29 10.79
CA THR A 125 10.54 -7.10 11.67
C THR A 125 11.90 -6.92 12.32
N HIS A 126 12.61 -8.02 12.60
CA HIS A 126 13.98 -7.99 13.13
C HIS A 126 15.00 -7.61 12.04
N THR A 127 14.84 -8.15 10.82
CA THR A 127 15.73 -7.91 9.68
C THR A 127 15.62 -6.49 9.13
N LEU A 128 14.41 -5.91 9.08
CA LEU A 128 14.20 -4.52 8.64
C LEU A 128 14.78 -3.50 9.64
N ARG A 129 14.71 -3.79 10.96
CA ARG A 129 15.39 -2.97 11.97
C ARG A 129 16.91 -3.01 11.80
N GLN A 130 17.49 -4.19 11.59
CA GLN A 130 18.94 -4.33 11.37
C GLN A 130 19.40 -3.67 10.05
N ARG A 131 18.68 -3.86 8.94
CA ARG A 131 19.04 -3.26 7.65
C ARG A 131 18.88 -1.74 7.61
N LEU A 132 17.92 -1.16 8.33
CA LEU A 132 17.79 0.30 8.44
C LEU A 132 18.85 0.91 9.38
N SER A 133 19.29 0.18 10.41
CA SER A 133 20.39 0.62 11.27
C SER A 133 21.76 0.58 10.58
N GLN A 134 21.99 -0.36 9.66
CA GLN A 134 23.27 -0.47 8.94
C GLN A 134 23.45 0.54 7.80
N ASN A 135 22.36 1.14 7.29
CA ASN A 135 22.40 2.14 6.22
C ASN A 135 22.38 3.59 6.71
N MET A 136 22.44 3.82 8.02
CA MET A 136 22.45 5.14 8.66
C MET A 136 23.82 5.51 9.26
N ASN A 137 24.88 4.75 8.93
CA ASN A 137 26.28 5.07 9.21
C ASN A 137 27.03 5.40 7.92
#